data_AF-A0A538B550-F1
#
_entry.id   AF-A0A538B550-F1
#
_cell.length_a   1.000
_cell.length_b   1.000
_cell.length_c   1.000
_cell.angle_alpha   90.00
_cell.angle_beta   90.00
_cell.angle_gamma   90.00
#
_symmetry.space_group_name_H-M   'P 1'
#
loop_
_entity.id
_entity.type
_entity.pdbx_description
1 polymer ?
#
loop_
_entity_poly.entity_id
_entity_poly.type
_entity_poly.pdbx_seq_one_letter_code
_entity_poly.pdbx_strand_id
1 'polypeptide(L)'
;MSRSGSPDPTSMAVDVQTRHASEASPSTTGISSVPGSGSSTPPVKREQERLHQLQKMKRRATGMLVVMTLFFVVITVFTAGTGVWGYLQALAEASMVGGLADWFAVTALFRHPMGLPIPHTAVIVARKDEFGRTLGEFVQENFLSAGVITERVENAHVIQRAADWFADPANAAQLSGHAADLAVGLADLINDEDVHRLVDEELSRAVAQLPLATMAGRGLEMMTAENRHHELFDAILR
;
A
#
# COMPACT_ATOMS: atom_id res chain seq x y z
N MET A 1 -66.33 64.95 -18.25
CA MET A 1 -65.27 65.12 -19.29
C MET A 1 -64.02 64.43 -18.79
N SER A 2 -63.56 63.40 -19.52
CA SER A 2 -62.17 62.95 -19.81
C SER A 2 -61.04 63.33 -18.83
N ARG A 3 -60.05 62.50 -18.47
CA ARG A 3 -59.48 61.26 -19.03
C ARG A 3 -58.41 60.72 -18.05
N SER A 4 -58.19 59.39 -18.06
CA SER A 4 -56.89 58.67 -18.14
C SER A 4 -55.77 58.92 -17.11
N GLY A 5 -55.34 57.84 -16.46
CA GLY A 5 -54.07 57.74 -15.74
C GLY A 5 -53.93 56.41 -14.99
N SER A 6 -53.65 55.33 -15.73
CA SER A 6 -53.39 53.98 -15.20
C SER A 6 -52.14 53.94 -14.29
N PRO A 7 -52.08 53.06 -13.28
CA PRO A 7 -50.88 52.87 -12.45
C PRO A 7 -49.79 52.12 -13.22
N ASP A 8 -48.58 52.70 -13.24
CA ASP A 8 -47.42 52.20 -13.98
C ASP A 8 -46.77 50.98 -13.27
N PRO A 9 -46.62 49.83 -13.97
CA PRO A 9 -46.03 48.62 -13.42
C PRO A 9 -44.52 48.60 -13.64
N THR A 10 -43.77 49.33 -12.80
CA THR A 10 -42.29 49.30 -12.83
C THR A 10 -41.71 49.06 -11.44
N SER A 11 -42.09 47.93 -10.85
CA SER A 11 -41.41 47.38 -9.66
C SER A 11 -41.39 45.84 -9.74
N MET A 12 -40.84 45.32 -10.83
CA MET A 12 -40.38 43.93 -10.92
C MET A 12 -39.41 43.78 -12.09
N ALA A 13 -38.29 43.10 -11.82
CA ALA A 13 -37.19 42.71 -12.71
C ALA A 13 -35.97 43.65 -12.81
N VAL A 14 -34.81 43.00 -12.99
CA VAL A 14 -33.42 43.46 -13.14
C VAL A 14 -32.60 43.43 -11.84
N ASP A 15 -32.10 42.26 -11.44
CA ASP A 15 -30.88 41.56 -11.92
C ASP A 15 -29.57 42.17 -11.42
N VAL A 16 -29.02 41.48 -10.41
CA VAL A 16 -27.65 40.93 -10.37
C VAL A 16 -26.69 41.47 -11.43
N GLN A 17 -25.94 42.53 -11.11
CA GLN A 17 -24.69 42.85 -11.81
C GLN A 17 -23.73 43.60 -10.87
N THR A 18 -23.16 42.88 -9.91
CA THR A 18 -21.99 43.35 -9.16
C THR A 18 -20.74 43.32 -10.03
N ARG A 19 -20.28 44.51 -10.39
CA ARG A 19 -18.88 44.95 -10.53
C ARG A 19 -17.94 44.13 -11.43
N HIS A 20 -17.67 44.72 -12.58
CA HIS A 20 -16.43 44.56 -13.35
C HIS A 20 -15.19 44.63 -12.45
N ALA A 21 -14.38 43.58 -12.45
CA ALA A 21 -13.00 43.59 -12.00
C ALA A 21 -12.06 43.42 -13.21
N SER A 22 -11.07 44.31 -13.20
CA SER A 22 -9.95 44.52 -14.11
C SER A 22 -9.27 43.27 -14.66
N GLU A 23 -9.00 43.28 -15.96
CA GLU A 23 -7.98 42.47 -16.63
C GLU A 23 -6.57 42.77 -16.10
N ALA A 24 -5.77 41.72 -15.88
CA ALA A 24 -4.31 41.70 -16.02
C ALA A 24 -3.81 40.24 -16.13
N SER A 25 -2.89 40.01 -17.08
CA SER A 25 -2.36 38.73 -17.58
C SER A 25 -1.65 37.80 -16.56
N PRO A 26 -1.53 36.49 -16.86
CA PRO A 26 -0.84 35.52 -16.03
C PRO A 26 0.65 35.39 -16.41
N SER A 27 1.55 35.84 -15.53
CA SER A 27 2.98 35.53 -15.61
C SER A 27 3.34 34.44 -14.61
N THR A 28 3.71 33.28 -15.15
CA THR A 28 4.60 32.22 -14.65
C THR A 28 5.18 32.47 -13.26
N THR A 29 4.72 31.71 -12.25
CA THR A 29 5.43 31.56 -10.98
C THR A 29 5.62 30.07 -10.68
N GLY A 30 6.88 29.66 -10.76
CA GLY A 30 7.54 28.73 -9.84
C GLY A 30 6.81 27.42 -9.53
N ILE A 31 7.27 26.35 -10.19
CA ILE A 31 7.10 24.97 -9.76
C ILE A 31 7.68 24.85 -8.34
N SER A 32 6.80 24.90 -7.33
CA SER A 32 7.17 24.60 -5.95
C SER A 32 7.39 23.10 -5.82
N SER A 33 8.67 22.72 -5.93
CA SER A 33 9.32 21.52 -5.39
C SER A 33 8.40 20.48 -4.73
N VAL A 34 8.29 19.31 -5.35
CA VAL A 34 7.82 18.06 -4.74
C VAL A 34 8.76 17.74 -3.56
N PRO A 35 8.29 17.71 -2.30
CA PRO A 35 9.11 17.23 -1.20
C PRO A 35 9.28 15.72 -1.36
N GLY A 36 10.53 15.29 -1.54
CA GLY A 36 10.90 13.91 -1.70
C GLY A 36 10.38 13.02 -0.56
N SER A 37 10.17 11.75 -0.94
CA SER A 37 10.05 10.60 -0.06
C SER A 37 11.24 10.58 0.91
N GLY A 38 11.05 11.18 2.08
CA GLY A 38 11.97 11.12 3.20
C GLY A 38 11.41 10.16 4.22
N SER A 39 12.11 9.06 4.46
CA SER A 39 12.12 8.33 5.73
C SER A 39 12.52 9.30 6.85
N SER A 40 11.59 10.17 7.24
CA SER A 40 11.83 11.19 8.24
C SER A 40 11.53 10.60 9.60
N THR A 41 12.57 10.10 10.27
CA THR A 41 12.63 10.24 11.72
C THR A 41 12.28 11.70 12.03
N PRO A 42 11.20 11.99 12.77
CA PRO A 42 10.80 13.36 13.02
C PRO A 42 11.94 14.10 13.73
N PRO A 43 12.16 15.39 13.47
CA PRO A 43 13.15 16.17 14.21
C PRO A 43 12.78 16.12 15.69
N VAL A 44 13.74 15.71 16.53
CA VAL A 44 13.61 15.44 17.97
C VAL A 44 12.79 16.50 18.72
N LYS A 45 12.83 17.77 18.27
CA LYS A 45 11.99 18.87 18.80
C LYS A 45 10.47 18.62 18.68
N ARG A 46 9.98 18.15 17.54
CA ARG A 46 8.53 17.86 17.35
C ARG A 46 8.08 16.68 18.20
N GLU A 47 8.96 15.71 18.41
CA GLU A 47 8.66 14.57 19.28
C GLU A 47 8.59 14.99 20.75
N GLN A 48 9.53 15.81 21.21
CA GLN A 48 9.50 16.39 22.55
C GLN A 48 8.24 17.22 22.79
N GLU A 49 7.82 18.04 21.82
CA GLU A 49 6.57 18.81 21.89
C GLU A 49 5.33 17.90 22.01
N ARG A 50 5.24 16.84 21.19
CA ARG A 50 4.15 15.86 21.28
C ARG A 50 4.12 15.18 22.64
N LEU A 51 5.27 14.70 23.14
CA LEU A 51 5.36 14.05 24.45
C LEU A 51 4.89 15.00 25.55
N HIS A 52 5.28 16.27 25.48
CA HIS A 52 4.89 17.29 26.45
C HIS A 52 3.37 17.58 26.38
N GLN A 53 2.78 17.62 25.18
CA GLN A 53 1.33 17.74 25.02
C GLN A 53 0.57 16.53 25.57
N LEU A 54 1.06 15.31 25.28
CA LEU A 54 0.48 14.07 25.78
C LEU A 54 0.53 14.01 27.31
N GLN A 55 1.63 14.41 27.94
CA GLN A 55 1.75 14.47 29.39
C GLN A 55 0.78 15.49 30.00
N LYS A 56 0.60 16.65 29.37
CA LYS A 56 -0.40 17.65 29.80
C LYS A 56 -1.82 17.10 29.72
N MET A 57 -2.17 16.43 28.63
CA MET A 57 -3.50 15.82 28.46
C MET A 57 -3.74 14.70 29.47
N LYS A 58 -2.78 13.79 29.66
CA LYS A 58 -2.84 12.73 30.67
C LYS A 58 -3.03 13.31 32.07
N ARG A 59 -2.23 14.32 32.46
CA ARG A 59 -2.34 14.94 33.78
C ARG A 59 -3.71 15.62 33.99
N ARG A 60 -4.27 16.25 32.95
CA ARG A 60 -5.62 16.82 33.02
C ARG A 60 -6.68 15.74 33.17
N ALA A 61 -6.62 14.66 32.39
CA ALA A 61 -7.56 13.55 32.47
C ALA A 61 -7.49 12.85 33.84
N THR A 62 -6.29 12.51 34.32
CA THR A 62 -6.10 11.93 35.66
C THR A 62 -6.52 12.89 36.77
N GLY A 63 -6.24 14.18 36.63
CA GLY A 63 -6.68 15.20 37.59
C GLY A 63 -8.20 15.29 37.67
N MET A 64 -8.90 15.27 36.54
CA MET A 64 -10.35 15.29 36.49
C MET A 64 -10.97 14.03 37.10
N LEU A 65 -10.36 12.86 36.87
CA LEU A 65 -10.75 11.61 37.52
C LEU A 65 -10.61 11.70 39.05
N VAL A 66 -9.46 12.16 39.54
CA VAL A 66 -9.20 12.32 40.98
C VAL A 66 -10.19 13.30 41.62
N VAL A 67 -10.51 14.41 40.95
CA VAL A 67 -11.50 15.38 41.43
C VAL A 67 -12.89 14.73 41.55
N MET A 68 -13.32 13.96 40.56
CA MET A 68 -14.60 13.23 40.62
C MET A 68 -14.61 12.16 41.73
N THR A 69 -13.51 11.42 41.90
CA THR A 69 -13.38 10.44 42.99
C THR A 69 -13.44 11.11 44.36
N LEU A 70 -12.74 12.23 44.55
CA LEU A 70 -12.81 12.99 45.81
C LEU A 70 -14.20 13.54 46.05
N PHE A 71 -14.86 14.07 45.01
CA PHE A 71 -16.23 14.56 45.10
C PHE A 71 -17.21 13.45 45.52
N PHE A 72 -17.07 12.26 44.93
CA PHE A 72 -17.83 11.08 45.34
C PHE A 72 -17.59 10.74 46.82
N VAL A 73 -16.33 10.63 47.26
CA VAL A 73 -15.98 10.31 48.66
C VAL A 73 -16.56 11.34 49.64
N VAL A 74 -16.46 12.64 49.32
CA VAL A 74 -16.99 13.71 50.17
C VAL A 74 -18.52 13.58 50.30
N ILE A 75 -19.23 13.39 49.19
CA ILE A 75 -20.70 13.22 49.25
C ILE A 75 -21.05 11.95 50.04
N THR A 76 -20.36 10.83 49.80
CA THR A 76 -20.67 9.57 50.49
C THR A 76 -20.41 9.64 52.00
N VAL A 77 -19.37 10.37 52.45
CA VAL A 77 -19.02 10.47 53.87
C VAL A 77 -19.85 11.52 54.61
N PHE A 78 -20.11 12.67 53.99
CA PHE A 78 -20.73 13.81 54.67
C PHE A 78 -22.24 13.93 54.46
N THR A 79 -22.83 13.15 53.55
CA THR A 79 -24.28 13.18 53.28
C THR A 79 -24.89 11.78 53.35
N ALA A 80 -26.04 11.67 54.03
CA ALA A 80 -26.73 10.41 54.29
C ALA A 80 -27.41 9.76 53.06
N GLY A 81 -27.03 10.15 51.83
CA GLY A 81 -27.58 9.61 50.58
C GLY A 81 -29.07 9.91 50.33
N THR A 82 -29.71 10.78 51.11
CA THR A 82 -31.14 11.09 51.00
C THR A 82 -31.42 12.38 50.22
N GLY A 83 -32.44 12.35 49.35
CA GLY A 83 -32.87 13.51 48.56
C GLY A 83 -31.90 13.91 47.45
N VAL A 84 -31.69 15.23 47.29
CA VAL A 84 -30.85 15.82 46.22
C VAL A 84 -29.40 15.30 46.26
N TRP A 85 -28.88 15.00 47.45
CA TRP A 85 -27.53 14.49 47.66
C TRP A 85 -27.33 13.06 47.11
N GLY A 86 -28.37 12.24 47.10
CA GLY A 86 -28.33 10.90 46.50
C GLY A 86 -28.16 10.94 44.98
N TYR A 87 -28.81 11.90 44.30
CA TYR A 87 -28.64 12.09 42.85
C TYR A 87 -27.21 12.55 42.49
N LEU A 88 -26.64 13.45 43.29
CA LEU A 88 -25.24 13.88 43.14
C LEU A 88 -24.26 12.73 43.37
N GLN A 89 -24.53 11.87 44.36
CA GLN A 89 -23.73 10.68 44.61
C GLN A 89 -23.75 9.72 43.41
N ALA A 90 -24.94 9.41 42.89
CA ALA A 90 -25.08 8.53 41.72
C ALA A 90 -24.43 9.13 40.46
N LEU A 91 -24.51 10.45 40.28
CA LEU A 91 -23.83 11.14 39.18
C LEU A 91 -22.30 11.03 39.30
N ALA A 92 -21.77 11.22 40.51
CA ALA A 92 -20.34 11.12 40.77
C ALA A 92 -19.84 9.68 40.60
N GLU A 93 -20.62 8.69 41.05
CA GLU A 93 -20.34 7.26 40.85
C GLU A 93 -20.32 6.90 39.36
N ALA A 94 -21.35 7.30 38.61
CA ALA A 94 -21.43 7.06 37.17
C ALA A 94 -20.29 7.74 36.40
N SER A 95 -19.92 8.96 36.78
CA SER A 95 -18.81 9.69 36.16
C SER A 95 -17.46 9.01 36.40
N MET A 96 -17.22 8.52 37.62
CA MET A 96 -15.99 7.79 37.97
C MET A 96 -15.90 6.47 37.22
N VAL A 97 -16.97 5.67 37.22
CA VAL A 97 -17.03 4.37 36.54
C VAL A 97 -16.92 4.56 35.02
N GLY A 98 -17.59 5.58 34.45
CA GLY A 98 -17.50 5.91 33.03
C GLY A 98 -16.08 6.26 32.59
N GLY A 99 -15.34 7.04 33.39
CA GLY A 99 -13.93 7.35 33.12
C GLY A 99 -13.01 6.11 33.16
N LEU A 100 -13.26 5.19 34.09
CA LEU A 100 -12.52 3.92 34.16
C LEU A 100 -12.86 3.00 32.97
N ALA A 101 -14.11 2.99 32.54
CA ALA A 101 -14.57 2.19 31.40
C ALA A 101 -13.96 2.68 30.08
N ASP A 102 -13.86 3.99 29.86
CA ASP A 102 -13.20 4.55 28.68
C ASP A 102 -11.72 4.15 28.61
N TRP A 103 -11.01 4.23 29.75
CA TRP A 103 -9.62 3.74 29.82
C TRP A 103 -9.52 2.26 29.48
N PHE A 104 -10.42 1.44 30.02
CA PHE A 104 -10.47 0.00 29.74
C PHE A 104 -10.78 -0.27 28.25
N ALA A 105 -11.70 0.46 27.63
CA ALA A 105 -12.09 0.26 26.23
C ALA A 105 -10.92 0.54 25.27
N VAL A 106 -10.24 1.68 25.44
CA VAL A 106 -9.08 2.04 24.60
C VAL A 106 -7.93 1.07 24.80
N THR A 107 -7.64 0.71 26.05
CA THR A 107 -6.59 -0.29 26.32
C THR A 107 -6.96 -1.65 25.76
N ALA A 108 -8.19 -2.13 25.95
CA ALA A 108 -8.69 -3.40 25.43
C ALA A 108 -8.75 -3.46 23.90
N LEU A 109 -8.81 -2.33 23.20
CA LEU A 109 -8.75 -2.31 21.74
C LEU A 109 -7.35 -2.71 21.23
N PHE A 110 -6.30 -2.28 21.93
CA PHE A 110 -4.90 -2.41 21.48
C PHE A 110 -4.05 -3.39 22.30
N ARG A 111 -4.41 -3.67 23.55
CA ARG A 111 -3.61 -4.44 24.53
C ARG A 111 -4.54 -5.14 25.52
N HIS A 112 -3.95 -5.96 26.38
CA HIS A 112 -4.67 -6.61 27.47
C HIS A 112 -4.67 -5.69 28.70
N PRO A 113 -5.84 -5.19 29.16
CA PRO A 113 -5.92 -4.35 30.35
C PRO A 113 -5.41 -5.13 31.58
N MET A 114 -4.58 -4.49 32.41
CA MET A 114 -3.88 -5.13 33.56
C MET A 114 -2.99 -6.34 33.24
N GLY A 115 -2.65 -6.59 31.97
CA GLY A 115 -1.78 -7.70 31.57
C GLY A 115 -2.41 -9.09 31.66
N LEU A 116 -3.72 -9.17 31.96
CA LEU A 116 -4.45 -10.44 32.01
C LEU A 116 -4.95 -10.79 30.61
N PRO A 117 -4.66 -12.00 30.08
CA PRO A 117 -5.14 -12.44 28.77
C PRO A 117 -6.63 -12.79 28.83
N ILE A 118 -7.47 -11.76 28.86
CA ILE A 118 -8.92 -11.91 28.84
C ILE A 118 -9.34 -12.24 27.39
N PRO A 119 -10.04 -13.37 27.16
CA PRO A 119 -10.55 -13.70 25.83
C PRO A 119 -11.42 -12.55 25.28
N HIS A 120 -11.25 -12.25 23.99
CA HIS A 120 -11.90 -11.14 23.26
C HIS A 120 -11.40 -9.71 23.56
N THR A 121 -10.28 -9.54 24.27
CA THR A 121 -9.55 -8.27 24.33
C THR A 121 -8.41 -8.23 23.30
N ALA A 122 -7.84 -7.06 23.03
CA ALA A 122 -6.89 -6.78 21.96
C ALA A 122 -7.41 -7.08 20.53
N VAL A 123 -8.67 -6.72 20.25
CA VAL A 123 -9.36 -7.05 18.98
C VAL A 123 -8.58 -6.62 17.74
N ILE A 124 -7.98 -5.42 17.75
CA ILE A 124 -7.21 -4.93 16.59
C ILE A 124 -5.94 -5.75 16.39
N VAL A 125 -5.24 -6.10 17.47
CA VAL A 125 -4.00 -6.89 17.38
C VAL A 125 -4.31 -8.31 16.91
N ALA A 126 -5.39 -8.91 17.41
CA ALA A 126 -5.81 -10.26 17.06
C ALA A 126 -6.22 -10.39 15.58
N ARG A 127 -6.80 -9.35 14.98
CA ARG A 127 -7.28 -9.32 13.59
C ARG A 127 -6.43 -8.48 12.64
N LYS A 128 -5.20 -8.13 13.03
CA LYS A 128 -4.33 -7.23 12.25
C LYS A 128 -4.15 -7.68 10.79
N ASP A 129 -4.07 -8.99 10.57
CA ASP A 129 -3.82 -9.57 9.24
C ASP A 129 -5.07 -9.47 8.35
N GLU A 130 -6.26 -9.67 8.94
CA GLU A 130 -7.54 -9.48 8.26
C GLU A 130 -7.73 -8.01 7.85
N PHE A 131 -7.46 -7.06 8.77
CA PHE A 131 -7.48 -5.64 8.45
C PHE A 131 -6.46 -5.24 7.39
N GLY A 132 -5.25 -5.81 7.45
CA GLY A 132 -4.20 -5.58 6.45
C GLY A 132 -4.62 -6.02 5.05
N ARG A 133 -5.27 -7.19 4.94
CA ARG A 133 -5.79 -7.70 3.67
C ARG A 133 -6.88 -6.78 3.10
N THR A 134 -7.90 -6.44 3.89
CA THR A 134 -8.99 -5.57 3.44
C THR A 134 -8.50 -4.17 3.07
N LEU A 135 -7.56 -3.61 3.84
CA LEU A 135 -6.95 -2.32 3.51
C LEU A 135 -6.10 -2.40 2.24
N GLY A 136 -5.38 -3.51 2.04
CA GLY A 136 -4.62 -3.78 0.83
C GLY A 136 -5.51 -3.86 -0.41
N GLU A 137 -6.60 -4.62 -0.34
CA GLU A 137 -7.63 -4.70 -1.39
C GLU A 137 -8.21 -3.30 -1.70
N PHE A 138 -8.56 -2.52 -0.68
CA PHE A 138 -9.04 -1.15 -0.87
C PHE A 138 -8.00 -0.26 -1.58
N VAL A 139 -6.73 -0.30 -1.17
CA VAL A 139 -5.67 0.49 -1.81
C VAL A 139 -5.46 0.02 -3.25
N GLN A 140 -5.52 -1.28 -3.50
CA GLN A 140 -5.38 -1.85 -4.83
C GLN A 140 -6.51 -1.38 -5.75
N GLU A 141 -7.76 -1.45 -5.29
CA GLU A 141 -8.94 -1.09 -6.09
C GLU A 141 -9.07 0.42 -6.30
N ASN A 142 -8.75 1.24 -5.31
CA ASN A 142 -8.99 2.68 -5.36
C ASN A 142 -7.79 3.47 -5.87
N PHE A 143 -6.55 3.01 -5.60
CA PHE A 143 -5.33 3.76 -5.92
C PHE A 143 -4.42 3.06 -6.92
N LEU A 144 -4.46 1.72 -7.03
CA LEU A 144 -3.66 0.94 -7.98
C LEU A 144 -4.51 0.34 -9.10
N SER A 145 -5.71 0.87 -9.35
CA SER A 145 -6.49 0.43 -10.48
C SER A 145 -5.75 0.76 -11.77
N ALA A 146 -5.82 -0.15 -12.75
CA ALA A 146 -5.15 0.04 -14.05
C ALA A 146 -5.53 1.38 -14.69
N GLY A 147 -6.77 1.84 -14.52
CA GLY A 147 -7.23 3.15 -14.98
C GLY A 147 -6.50 4.32 -14.30
N VAL A 148 -6.43 4.33 -12.96
CA VAL A 148 -5.77 5.40 -12.19
C VAL A 148 -4.26 5.42 -12.46
N ILE A 149 -3.62 4.25 -12.60
CA ILE A 149 -2.20 4.15 -12.94
C ILE A 149 -1.96 4.70 -14.35
N THR A 150 -2.75 4.27 -15.33
CA THR A 150 -2.60 4.72 -16.73
C THR A 150 -2.78 6.23 -16.82
N GLU A 151 -3.84 6.77 -16.21
CA GLU A 151 -4.11 8.20 -16.18
C GLU A 151 -2.98 8.98 -15.50
N ARG A 152 -2.41 8.48 -14.40
CA ARG A 152 -1.25 9.10 -13.75
C ARG A 152 0.01 9.06 -14.61
N VAL A 153 0.28 7.93 -15.27
CA VAL A 153 1.46 7.77 -16.14
C VAL A 153 1.36 8.68 -17.37
N GLU A 154 0.18 8.77 -17.97
CA GLU A 154 -0.10 9.68 -19.08
C GLU A 154 0.06 11.15 -18.64
N ASN A 155 -0.59 11.55 -17.54
CA ASN A 155 -0.49 12.92 -17.02
C ASN A 155 0.94 13.30 -16.59
N ALA A 156 1.71 12.33 -16.09
CA ALA A 156 3.11 12.55 -15.72
C ALA A 156 4.05 12.62 -16.93
N HIS A 157 3.56 12.42 -18.17
CA HIS A 157 4.34 12.45 -19.42
C HIS A 157 5.61 11.60 -19.34
N VAL A 158 5.56 10.47 -18.62
CA VAL A 158 6.74 9.64 -18.33
C VAL A 158 7.29 9.03 -19.62
N ILE A 159 6.40 8.59 -20.50
CA ILE A 159 6.76 8.03 -21.81
C ILE A 159 7.48 9.06 -22.68
N GLN A 160 7.00 10.31 -22.69
CA GLN A 160 7.65 11.38 -23.46
C GLN A 160 9.01 11.74 -22.89
N ARG A 161 9.14 11.86 -21.56
CA ARG A 161 10.45 12.08 -20.92
C ARG A 161 11.44 10.95 -21.19
N ALA A 162 10.96 9.70 -21.18
CA ALA A 162 11.78 8.55 -21.54
C ALA A 162 12.20 8.60 -23.01
N ALA A 163 11.26 8.91 -23.91
CA ALA A 163 11.52 9.05 -25.34
C ALA A 163 12.54 10.17 -25.63
N ASP A 164 12.39 11.34 -25.01
CA ASP A 164 13.32 12.46 -25.12
C ASP A 164 14.71 12.10 -24.59
N TRP A 165 14.76 11.34 -23.48
CA TRP A 165 16.01 10.85 -22.93
C TRP A 165 16.70 9.86 -23.89
N PHE A 166 15.95 8.95 -24.52
CA PHE A 166 16.48 8.02 -25.52
C PHE A 166 16.84 8.69 -26.85
N ALA A 167 16.20 9.81 -27.19
CA ALA A 167 16.50 10.56 -28.40
C ALA A 167 17.88 11.26 -28.34
N ASP A 168 18.43 11.46 -27.15
CA ASP A 168 19.79 11.95 -26.96
C ASP A 168 20.82 10.86 -27.35
N PRO A 169 21.66 11.09 -28.37
CA PRO A 169 22.68 10.13 -28.82
C PRO A 169 23.62 9.68 -27.70
N ALA A 170 23.91 10.53 -26.71
CA ALA A 170 24.81 10.19 -25.61
C ALA A 170 24.20 9.14 -24.66
N ASN A 171 22.89 9.23 -24.41
CA ASN A 171 22.17 8.31 -23.53
C ASN A 171 21.91 6.97 -24.25
N ALA A 172 21.58 7.01 -25.55
CA ALA A 172 21.45 5.82 -26.37
C ALA A 172 22.78 5.04 -26.49
N ALA A 173 23.91 5.76 -26.59
CA ALA A 173 25.24 5.15 -26.58
C ALA A 173 25.56 4.47 -25.24
N GLN A 174 25.20 5.09 -24.11
CA GLN A 174 25.35 4.43 -22.81
C GLN A 174 24.49 3.18 -22.68
N LEU A 175 23.22 3.23 -23.07
CA LEU A 175 22.33 2.07 -22.99
C LEU A 175 22.79 0.92 -23.87
N SER A 176 23.19 1.21 -25.11
CA SER A 176 23.72 0.21 -26.03
C SER A 176 25.03 -0.40 -25.54
N GLY A 177 25.90 0.39 -24.89
CA GLY A 177 27.08 -0.12 -24.19
C GLY A 177 26.72 -1.13 -23.11
N HIS A 178 25.79 -0.79 -22.20
CA HIS A 178 25.34 -1.71 -21.15
C HIS A 178 24.64 -2.96 -21.72
N ALA A 179 23.86 -2.80 -22.79
CA ALA A 179 23.23 -3.92 -23.48
C ALA A 179 24.25 -4.85 -24.14
N ALA A 180 25.31 -4.28 -24.73
CA ALA A 180 26.42 -5.04 -25.30
C ALA A 180 27.20 -5.78 -24.19
N ASP A 181 27.50 -5.12 -23.06
CA ASP A 181 28.17 -5.74 -21.92
C ASP A 181 27.36 -6.89 -21.34
N LEU A 182 26.03 -6.74 -21.24
CA LEU A 182 25.14 -7.83 -20.83
C LEU A 182 25.12 -8.97 -21.84
N ALA A 183 25.08 -8.66 -23.14
CA ALA A 183 25.11 -9.68 -24.18
C ALA A 183 26.43 -10.47 -24.17
N VAL A 184 27.56 -9.77 -23.97
CA VAL A 184 28.88 -10.40 -23.82
C VAL A 184 28.92 -11.22 -22.54
N GLY A 185 28.46 -10.68 -21.40
CA GLY A 185 28.43 -11.42 -20.14
C GLY A 185 27.56 -12.67 -20.18
N LEU A 186 26.43 -12.63 -20.89
CA LEU A 186 25.59 -13.81 -21.14
C LEU A 186 26.27 -14.81 -22.07
N ALA A 187 26.95 -14.33 -23.11
CA ALA A 187 27.71 -15.19 -24.02
C ALA A 187 28.87 -15.88 -23.30
N ASP A 188 29.60 -15.14 -22.46
CA ASP A 188 30.70 -15.67 -21.64
C ASP A 188 30.19 -16.67 -20.62
N LEU A 189 29.04 -16.41 -19.99
CA LEU A 189 28.41 -17.35 -19.06
C LEU A 189 28.01 -18.67 -19.77
N ILE A 190 27.52 -18.62 -21.00
CA ILE A 190 27.19 -19.82 -21.77
C ILE A 190 28.46 -20.58 -22.17
N ASN A 191 29.53 -19.86 -22.54
CA ASN A 191 30.82 -20.46 -22.90
C ASN A 191 31.60 -21.00 -21.70
N ASP A 192 31.18 -20.70 -20.48
CA ASP A 192 31.83 -21.15 -19.25
C ASP A 192 31.82 -22.68 -19.18
N GLU A 193 33.01 -23.27 -18.98
CA GLU A 193 33.18 -24.71 -18.83
C GLU A 193 32.29 -25.29 -17.72
N ASP A 194 31.99 -24.53 -16.67
CA ASP A 194 31.13 -24.98 -15.58
C ASP A 194 29.65 -25.05 -16.01
N VAL A 195 29.20 -24.14 -16.88
CA VAL A 195 27.85 -24.20 -17.48
C VAL A 195 27.76 -25.34 -18.48
N HIS A 196 28.79 -25.55 -19.30
CA HIS A 196 28.85 -26.71 -20.19
C HIS A 196 28.79 -28.03 -19.42
N ARG A 197 29.50 -28.17 -18.31
CA ARG A 197 29.43 -29.37 -17.45
C ARG A 197 28.04 -29.59 -16.86
N LEU A 198 27.41 -28.53 -16.35
CA LEU A 198 26.04 -28.61 -15.84
C LEU A 198 25.04 -29.03 -16.92
N VAL A 199 25.15 -28.46 -18.12
CA VAL A 199 24.29 -28.82 -19.25
C VAL A 199 24.54 -30.26 -19.69
N ASP A 200 25.79 -30.71 -19.75
CA ASP A 200 26.13 -32.08 -20.14
C ASP A 200 25.69 -33.10 -19.07
N GLU A 201 25.80 -32.77 -17.79
CA GLU A 201 25.28 -33.59 -16.68
C GLU A 201 23.76 -33.73 -16.72
N GLU A 202 23.02 -32.65 -16.97
CA GLU A 202 21.56 -32.70 -17.11
C GLU A 202 21.13 -33.38 -18.40
N LEU A 203 21.82 -33.13 -19.51
CA LEU A 203 21.53 -33.75 -20.79
C LEU A 203 21.82 -35.26 -20.75
N SER A 204 22.96 -35.68 -20.19
CA SER A 204 23.29 -37.09 -20.01
C SER A 204 22.31 -37.79 -19.07
N ARG A 205 21.88 -37.13 -18.00
CA ARG A 205 20.84 -37.62 -17.08
C ARG A 205 19.48 -37.74 -17.77
N ALA A 206 19.11 -36.81 -18.64
CA ALA A 206 17.89 -36.86 -19.42
C ALA A 206 17.94 -38.00 -20.47
N VAL A 207 19.06 -38.12 -21.17
CA VAL A 207 19.33 -39.18 -22.17
C VAL A 207 19.33 -40.56 -21.51
N ALA A 208 19.90 -40.71 -20.32
CA ALA A 208 19.93 -41.98 -19.58
C ALA A 208 18.53 -42.44 -19.11
N GLN A 209 17.58 -41.52 -18.94
CA GLN A 209 16.19 -41.85 -18.62
C GLN A 209 15.38 -42.26 -19.84
N LEU A 210 15.87 -41.98 -21.06
CA LEU A 210 15.24 -42.47 -22.28
C LEU A 210 15.66 -43.93 -22.52
N PRO A 211 14.73 -44.85 -22.83
CA PRO A 211 15.05 -46.25 -23.15
C PRO A 211 15.62 -46.37 -24.57
N LEU A 212 16.70 -45.63 -24.84
CA LEU A 212 17.41 -45.59 -26.13
C LEU A 212 17.89 -46.98 -26.53
N ALA A 213 18.34 -47.78 -25.55
CA ALA A 213 18.71 -49.17 -25.77
C ALA A 213 17.55 -50.03 -26.32
N THR A 214 16.33 -49.82 -25.82
CA THR A 214 15.14 -50.56 -26.30
C THR A 214 14.70 -50.08 -27.68
N MET A 215 14.78 -48.78 -27.96
CA MET A 215 14.45 -48.25 -29.29
C MET A 215 15.48 -48.65 -30.35
N ALA A 216 16.78 -48.55 -30.02
CA ALA A 216 17.86 -49.02 -30.89
C ALA A 216 17.79 -50.55 -31.09
N GLY A 217 17.49 -51.31 -30.03
CA GLY A 217 17.28 -52.75 -30.09
C GLY A 217 16.13 -53.14 -31.00
N ARG A 218 14.97 -52.48 -30.90
CA ARG A 218 13.84 -52.69 -31.81
C ARG A 218 14.16 -52.31 -33.26
N GLY A 219 14.93 -51.25 -33.48
CA GLY A 219 15.38 -50.85 -34.82
C GLY A 219 16.33 -51.87 -35.45
N LEU A 220 17.31 -52.35 -34.69
CA LEU A 220 18.24 -53.40 -35.11
C LEU A 220 17.53 -54.75 -35.32
N GLU A 221 16.59 -55.10 -34.45
CA GLU A 221 15.78 -56.31 -34.58
C GLU A 221 14.90 -56.25 -35.82
N MET A 222 14.34 -55.08 -36.15
CA MET A 222 13.57 -54.89 -37.38
C MET A 222 14.44 -55.00 -38.65
N MET A 223 15.70 -54.52 -38.59
CA MET A 223 16.66 -54.70 -39.70
C MET A 223 17.20 -56.14 -39.83
N THR A 224 17.27 -56.88 -38.72
CA THR A 224 17.79 -58.26 -38.68
C THR A 224 16.69 -59.29 -39.02
N ALA A 225 15.44 -58.99 -38.67
CA ALA A 225 14.28 -59.85 -38.92
C ALA A 225 14.01 -60.12 -40.42
N GLU A 226 14.55 -59.30 -41.32
CA GLU A 226 14.43 -59.50 -42.78
C GLU A 226 15.45 -60.50 -43.36
N ASN A 227 16.30 -61.15 -42.55
CA ASN A 227 17.17 -62.26 -42.97
C ASN A 227 18.05 -61.98 -44.22
N ARG A 228 18.44 -60.72 -44.42
CA ARG A 228 19.28 -60.27 -45.56
C ARG A 228 20.78 -60.44 -45.36
N HIS A 229 21.21 -61.09 -44.27
CA HIS A 229 22.63 -61.32 -44.01
C HIS A 229 23.32 -62.21 -45.05
N HIS A 230 22.56 -62.96 -45.86
CA HIS A 230 23.13 -63.73 -46.97
C HIS A 230 23.42 -62.88 -48.22
N GLU A 231 22.72 -61.76 -48.46
CA GLU A 231 22.98 -60.90 -49.63
C GLU A 231 24.24 -60.04 -49.47
N LEU A 232 24.54 -59.59 -48.24
CA LEU A 232 25.73 -58.77 -47.97
C LEU A 232 27.04 -59.57 -48.00
N PHE A 233 27.01 -60.87 -47.65
CA PHE A 233 28.17 -61.75 -47.78
C PHE A 233 28.48 -62.10 -49.24
N ASP A 234 27.45 -62.29 -50.07
CA ASP A 234 27.62 -62.62 -51.49
C ASP A 234 28.12 -61.42 -52.33
N ALA A 235 27.83 -60.19 -51.89
CA ALA A 235 28.31 -58.96 -52.53
C ALA A 235 29.78 -58.62 -52.22
N ILE A 236 30.33 -59.14 -51.11
CA ILE A 236 31.73 -58.90 -50.69
C ILE A 236 32.70 -59.96 -51.27
N LEU A 237 32.20 -61.13 -51.68
CA LEU A 237 32.99 -62.24 -52.21
C LEU A 237 33.06 -62.31 -53.75
N ARG A 238 32.69 -61.25 -54.48
CA ARG A 238 32.80 -61.17 -55.95
C ARG A 238 33.76 -60.08 -56.42
#